data_AF-A0A929CX41-F1
#
_entry.id   AF-A0A929CX41-F1
#
_cell.length_a   1.000
_cell.length_b   1.000
_cell.length_c   1.000
_cell.angle_alpha   90.00
_cell.angle_beta   90.00
_cell.angle_gamma   90.00
#
_symmetry.space_group_name_H-M   'P 1'
#
loop_
_entity.id
_entity.type
_entity.pdbx_description
1 polymer ?
#
loop_
_entity_poly.entity_id
_entity_poly.type
_entity_poly.pdbx_seq_one_letter_code
_entity_poly.pdbx_strand_id
1 'polypeptide(L)'
;MESLKTFRSQVEAMQSQAKKLIETGLASNALFAGEETRLSREDEASSLIAVYRAIAEESQRLKRVEASASRGYSQASLVLSLSELAVTAIVSKGKRLSSITDYLLREPTDKQQPFGLVMVCIGPRGLPEDAGVVSISQLARESNRHQPEIMNKLRDDAYLLFSEEAFCLLIDRLISDVREGRLRLPVSRDKLVEITGLNKQKLRAKIIEVE
;
A
#
# COMPACT_ATOMS: atom_id res chain seq x y z
N MET A 1 -79.35 -21.80 6.79
CA MET A 1 -78.74 -20.52 6.34
C MET A 1 -77.54 -20.10 7.18
N GLU A 2 -77.46 -20.45 8.47
CA GLU A 2 -76.32 -20.09 9.33
C GLU A 2 -75.00 -20.76 8.94
N SER A 3 -74.99 -22.05 8.59
CA SER A 3 -73.73 -22.75 8.23
C SER A 3 -72.99 -22.16 7.03
N LEU A 4 -73.73 -21.63 6.04
CA LEU A 4 -73.17 -20.94 4.88
C LEU A 4 -72.53 -19.60 5.26
N LYS A 5 -73.10 -18.89 6.25
CA LYS A 5 -72.52 -17.63 6.76
C LYS A 5 -71.24 -17.90 7.55
N THR A 6 -71.22 -18.93 8.40
CA THR A 6 -70.01 -19.33 9.14
C THR A 6 -68.91 -19.76 8.19
N PHE A 7 -69.23 -20.58 7.18
CA PHE A 7 -68.27 -21.01 6.17
C PHE A 7 -67.68 -19.83 5.39
N ARG A 8 -68.51 -18.89 4.94
CA ARG A 8 -68.05 -17.67 4.27
C ARG A 8 -67.10 -16.84 5.14
N SER A 9 -67.45 -16.64 6.42
CA SER A 9 -66.60 -15.89 7.36
C SER A 9 -65.24 -16.57 7.59
N GLN A 10 -65.20 -17.91 7.62
CA GLN A 10 -63.96 -18.67 7.75
C GLN A 10 -63.06 -18.51 6.51
N VAL A 11 -63.64 -18.55 5.30
CA VAL A 11 -62.89 -18.33 4.06
C VAL A 11 -62.32 -16.92 3.99
N GLU A 12 -63.10 -15.90 4.34
CA GLU A 12 -62.65 -14.51 4.38
C GLU A 12 -61.51 -14.29 5.41
N ALA A 13 -61.62 -14.91 6.59
CA ALA A 13 -60.56 -14.90 7.59
C ALA A 13 -59.27 -15.56 7.09
N MET A 14 -59.40 -16.71 6.41
CA MET A 14 -58.26 -17.45 5.87
C MET A 14 -57.57 -16.70 4.73
N GLN A 15 -58.34 -16.05 3.84
CA GLN A 15 -57.79 -15.17 2.81
C GLN A 15 -57.05 -13.97 3.41
N SER A 16 -57.59 -13.35 4.46
CA SER A 16 -56.92 -12.27 5.19
C SER A 16 -55.60 -12.74 5.82
N GLN A 17 -55.59 -13.94 6.40
CA GLN A 17 -54.38 -14.54 6.97
C GLN A 17 -53.33 -14.85 5.90
N ALA A 18 -53.73 -15.41 4.75
CA ALA A 18 -52.84 -15.66 3.63
C ALA A 18 -52.23 -14.36 3.09
N LYS A 19 -53.02 -13.29 2.98
CA LYS A 19 -52.52 -11.97 2.58
C LYS A 19 -51.48 -11.43 3.56
N LYS A 20 -51.77 -11.48 4.87
CA LYS A 20 -50.80 -11.07 5.90
C LYS A 20 -49.53 -11.88 5.83
N LEU A 21 -49.62 -13.20 5.62
CA LEU A 21 -48.44 -14.06 5.49
C LEU A 21 -47.58 -13.68 4.29
N ILE A 22 -48.21 -13.39 3.14
CA ILE A 22 -47.49 -12.91 1.95
C ILE A 22 -46.81 -11.57 2.24
N GLU A 23 -47.53 -10.61 2.83
CA GLU A 23 -46.96 -9.30 3.21
C GLU A 23 -45.76 -9.46 4.16
N THR A 24 -45.88 -10.33 5.18
CA THR A 24 -44.76 -10.62 6.10
C THR A 24 -43.61 -11.34 5.40
N GLY A 25 -43.89 -12.25 4.47
CA GLY A 25 -42.86 -12.95 3.70
C GLY A 25 -42.07 -12.01 2.80
N LEU A 26 -42.76 -11.08 2.13
CA LEU A 26 -42.11 -10.03 1.33
C LEU A 26 -41.28 -9.09 2.19
N ALA A 27 -41.80 -8.68 3.36
CA ALA A 27 -41.03 -7.86 4.31
C ALA A 27 -39.79 -8.58 4.82
N SER A 28 -39.89 -9.87 5.15
CA SER A 28 -38.76 -10.69 5.57
C SER A 28 -37.71 -10.83 4.47
N ASN A 29 -38.12 -11.05 3.22
CA ASN A 29 -37.20 -11.11 2.08
C ASN A 29 -36.42 -9.81 1.91
N ALA A 30 -37.08 -8.66 2.07
CA ALA A 30 -36.41 -7.37 2.00
C ALA A 30 -35.38 -7.19 3.12
N LEU A 31 -35.66 -7.66 4.34
CA LEU A 31 -34.72 -7.64 5.45
C LEU A 31 -33.50 -8.53 5.18
N PHE A 32 -33.71 -9.76 4.67
CA PHE A 32 -32.61 -10.66 4.34
C PHE A 32 -31.73 -10.12 3.21
N ALA A 33 -32.34 -9.53 2.17
CA ALA A 33 -31.58 -8.87 1.10
C ALA A 33 -30.75 -7.70 1.65
N GLY A 34 -31.31 -6.91 2.56
CA GLY A 34 -30.57 -5.85 3.26
C GLY A 34 -29.37 -6.39 4.04
N GLU A 35 -29.57 -7.48 4.78
CA GLU A 35 -28.52 -8.10 5.59
C GLU A 35 -27.42 -8.75 4.75
N GLU A 36 -27.77 -9.41 3.65
CA GLU A 36 -26.82 -9.95 2.67
C GLU A 36 -25.91 -8.84 2.14
N THR A 37 -26.48 -7.69 1.78
CA THR A 37 -25.67 -6.55 1.32
C THR A 37 -24.76 -5.98 2.40
N ARG A 38 -25.19 -6.01 3.67
CA ARG A 38 -24.39 -5.57 4.82
C ARG A 38 -23.22 -6.51 5.07
N LEU A 39 -23.47 -7.82 5.08
CA LEU A 39 -22.45 -8.85 5.29
C LEU A 39 -21.42 -8.83 4.15
N SER A 40 -21.86 -8.74 2.90
CA SER A 40 -20.97 -8.61 1.75
C SER A 40 -20.00 -7.42 1.89
N ARG A 41 -20.45 -6.27 2.41
CA ARG A 41 -19.57 -5.11 2.65
C ARG A 41 -18.58 -5.37 3.78
N GLU A 42 -18.98 -6.09 4.82
CA GLU A 42 -18.06 -6.42 5.92
C GLU A 42 -17.00 -7.43 5.49
N ASP A 43 -17.34 -8.37 4.59
CA ASP A 43 -16.38 -9.28 3.97
C ASP A 43 -15.36 -8.52 3.12
N GLU A 44 -15.82 -7.56 2.31
CA GLU A 44 -14.94 -6.67 1.54
C GLU A 44 -14.03 -5.83 2.44
N ALA A 45 -14.57 -5.25 3.51
CA ALA A 45 -13.77 -4.50 4.49
C ALA A 45 -12.74 -5.40 5.19
N SER A 46 -13.11 -6.63 5.52
CA SER A 46 -12.21 -7.63 6.10
C SER A 46 -11.08 -8.01 5.15
N SER A 47 -11.36 -8.08 3.84
CA SER A 47 -10.34 -8.29 2.81
C SER A 47 -9.31 -7.16 2.79
N LEU A 48 -9.74 -5.90 2.87
CA LEU A 48 -8.82 -4.74 2.98
C LEU A 48 -7.97 -4.79 4.26
N ILE A 49 -8.57 -5.17 5.39
CA ILE A 49 -7.84 -5.35 6.66
C ILE A 49 -6.77 -6.44 6.53
N ALA A 50 -7.09 -7.55 5.86
CA ALA A 50 -6.13 -8.63 5.62
C ALA A 50 -4.94 -8.16 4.77
N VAL A 51 -5.21 -7.42 3.69
CA VAL A 51 -4.15 -6.83 2.84
C VAL A 51 -3.26 -5.89 3.64
N TYR A 52 -3.86 -5.01 4.46
CA TYR A 52 -3.08 -4.10 5.30
C TYR A 52 -2.17 -4.84 6.27
N ARG A 53 -2.67 -5.89 6.95
CA ARG A 53 -1.85 -6.70 7.86
C ARG A 53 -0.68 -7.36 7.14
N ALA A 54 -0.93 -7.97 5.98
CA ALA A 54 0.11 -8.59 5.18
C ALA A 54 1.18 -7.58 4.75
N ILE A 55 0.78 -6.38 4.34
CA ILE A 55 1.69 -5.30 3.95
C ILE A 55 2.48 -4.77 5.15
N ALA A 56 1.85 -4.59 6.31
CA ALA A 56 2.53 -4.12 7.51
C ALA A 56 3.60 -5.13 7.99
N GLU A 57 3.27 -6.42 7.98
CA GLU A 57 4.22 -7.50 8.31
C GLU A 57 5.40 -7.51 7.33
N GLU A 58 5.12 -7.44 6.03
CA GLU A 58 6.16 -7.45 5.00
C GLU A 58 7.04 -6.18 5.04
N SER A 59 6.44 -5.02 5.28
CA SER A 59 7.18 -3.76 5.51
C SER A 59 8.13 -3.88 6.70
N GLN A 60 7.65 -4.41 7.82
CA GLN A 60 8.48 -4.60 9.00
C GLN A 60 9.63 -5.58 8.74
N ARG A 61 9.37 -6.66 7.99
CA ARG A 61 10.39 -7.61 7.57
C ARG A 61 11.48 -6.94 6.74
N LEU A 62 11.09 -6.20 5.70
CA LEU A 62 12.04 -5.49 4.82
C LEU A 62 12.84 -4.42 5.56
N LYS A 63 12.21 -3.66 6.47
CA LYS A 63 12.92 -2.69 7.33
C LYS A 63 14.01 -3.35 8.18
N ARG A 64 13.75 -4.53 8.74
CA ARG A 64 14.78 -5.29 9.51
C ARG A 64 15.92 -5.79 8.62
N VAL A 65 15.61 -6.24 7.41
CA VAL A 65 16.63 -6.64 6.42
C VAL A 65 17.52 -5.45 6.06
N GLU A 66 16.93 -4.30 5.73
CA GLU A 66 17.66 -3.06 5.43
C GLU A 66 18.53 -2.59 6.61
N ALA A 67 18.01 -2.63 7.83
CA ALA A 67 18.76 -2.27 9.03
C ALA A 67 19.95 -3.20 9.30
N SER A 68 19.82 -4.49 8.93
CA SER A 68 20.91 -5.46 9.04
C SER A 68 21.96 -5.24 7.95
N ALA A 69 21.53 -4.98 6.72
CA ALA A 69 22.41 -4.66 5.60
C ALA A 69 23.24 -3.40 5.86
N SER A 70 22.61 -2.34 6.40
CA SER A 70 23.28 -1.10 6.79
C SER A 70 24.36 -1.34 7.86
N ARG A 71 24.05 -2.13 8.90
CA ARG A 71 25.02 -2.48 9.95
C ARG A 71 26.19 -3.30 9.41
N GLY A 72 25.92 -4.30 8.56
CA GLY A 72 26.96 -5.11 7.92
C GLY A 72 27.89 -4.28 7.04
N TYR A 73 27.33 -3.36 6.25
CA TYR A 73 28.12 -2.43 5.43
C TYR A 73 29.01 -1.53 6.29
N SER A 74 28.45 -0.92 7.33
CA SER A 74 29.20 -0.09 8.28
C SER A 74 30.35 -0.86 8.93
N GLN A 75 30.09 -2.08 9.43
CA GLN A 75 31.12 -2.91 10.06
C GLN A 75 32.22 -3.33 9.08
N ALA A 76 31.87 -3.72 7.85
CA ALA A 76 32.86 -4.07 6.82
C ALA A 76 33.74 -2.88 6.43
N SER A 77 33.16 -1.68 6.32
CA SER A 77 33.91 -0.46 6.02
C SER A 77 34.91 -0.10 7.13
N LEU A 78 34.54 -0.31 8.40
CA LEU A 78 35.43 -0.13 9.55
C LEU A 78 36.55 -1.17 9.57
N VAL A 79 36.28 -2.42 9.21
CA VAL A 79 37.32 -3.46 9.13
C VAL A 79 38.32 -3.16 8.02
N LEU A 80 37.85 -2.77 6.83
CA LEU A 80 38.73 -2.44 5.69
C LEU A 80 39.66 -1.27 6.02
N SER A 81 39.13 -0.20 6.60
CA SER A 81 39.94 0.96 7.02
C SER A 81 40.97 0.62 8.11
N LEU A 82 40.64 -0.28 9.04
CA LEU A 82 41.60 -0.75 10.05
C LEU A 82 42.67 -1.68 9.46
N SER A 83 42.32 -2.55 8.51
CA SER A 83 43.29 -3.41 7.83
C SER A 83 44.26 -2.63 6.93
N GLU A 84 43.83 -1.51 6.33
CA GLU A 84 44.70 -0.62 5.56
C GLU A 84 45.67 0.17 6.45
N LEU A 85 45.23 0.57 7.65
CA LEU A 85 46.10 1.21 8.65
C LEU A 85 47.22 0.28 9.14
N ALA A 86 46.95 -1.02 9.27
CA ALA A 86 47.96 -1.99 9.72
C ALA A 86 49.06 -2.28 8.68
N VAL A 87 48.83 -2.00 7.40
CA VAL A 87 49.81 -2.23 6.32
C VAL A 87 50.84 -1.09 6.21
N THR A 88 50.63 0.05 6.88
CA THR A 88 51.54 1.22 6.79
C THR A 88 52.64 1.28 7.86
N ALA A 89 52.74 0.30 8.76
CA ALA A 89 53.77 0.28 9.81
C ALA A 89 55.15 -0.26 9.33
N ILE A 90 55.30 -0.63 8.06
CA ILE A 90 56.59 -1.03 7.48
C ILE A 90 56.77 -0.32 6.15
N VAL A 91 57.53 0.76 6.16
CA VAL A 91 58.54 1.20 5.16
C VAL A 91 58.87 2.66 5.50
N SER A 92 59.89 2.80 6.34
CA SER A 92 60.54 4.09 6.53
C SER A 92 61.46 4.37 5.35
N LYS A 93 61.52 5.65 4.97
CA LYS A 93 62.55 6.36 4.20
C LYS A 93 62.47 6.28 2.66
N GLY A 94 61.98 7.38 2.09
CA GLY A 94 62.72 8.07 1.02
C GLY A 94 61.93 8.37 -0.25
N LYS A 95 61.56 9.66 -0.38
CA LYS A 95 61.24 10.40 -1.61
C LYS A 95 59.91 10.09 -2.34
N ARG A 96 59.22 11.19 -2.63
CA ARG A 96 58.04 11.40 -3.52
C ARG A 96 56.66 11.09 -2.91
N LEU A 97 56.23 11.99 -2.02
CA LEU A 97 54.85 12.15 -1.57
C LEU A 97 54.11 13.17 -2.45
N SER A 98 53.73 12.78 -3.67
CA SER A 98 52.79 13.59 -4.47
C SER A 98 51.78 12.76 -5.27
N SER A 99 51.69 11.45 -5.03
CA SER A 99 50.72 10.58 -5.71
C SER A 99 49.87 9.74 -4.75
N ILE A 100 50.11 9.82 -3.43
CA ILE A 100 49.38 9.04 -2.43
C ILE A 100 48.21 9.86 -1.83
N THR A 101 48.26 11.18 -1.96
CA THR A 101 47.16 12.06 -1.53
C THR A 101 45.94 11.98 -2.44
N ASP A 102 46.09 11.60 -3.71
CA ASP A 102 44.94 11.51 -4.63
C ASP A 102 44.02 10.32 -4.32
N TYR A 103 44.55 9.29 -3.63
CA TYR A 103 43.75 8.15 -3.17
C TYR A 103 43.14 8.39 -1.78
N LEU A 104 43.82 9.18 -0.94
CA LEU A 104 43.33 9.57 0.40
C LEU A 104 42.34 10.76 0.36
N LEU A 105 42.41 11.58 -0.69
CA LEU A 105 41.45 12.64 -1.02
C LEU A 105 40.50 12.21 -2.14
N ARG A 106 40.37 10.91 -2.41
CA ARG A 106 39.14 10.44 -3.03
C ARG A 106 38.09 10.57 -1.95
N GLU A 107 37.52 11.77 -1.87
CA GLU A 107 36.28 12.05 -1.15
C GLU A 107 35.38 10.82 -1.34
N PRO A 108 34.80 10.27 -0.26
CA PRO A 108 33.78 9.23 -0.41
C PRO A 108 32.76 9.86 -1.34
N THR A 109 32.73 9.41 -2.59
CA THR A 109 32.12 10.16 -3.68
C THR A 109 30.63 10.22 -3.41
N ASP A 110 30.18 11.24 -2.70
CA ASP A 110 28.80 11.70 -2.42
C ASP A 110 27.66 10.67 -2.34
N LYS A 111 27.95 9.40 -2.11
CA LYS A 111 26.96 8.32 -2.20
C LYS A 111 27.11 7.43 -0.98
N GLN A 112 26.64 7.93 0.17
CA GLN A 112 26.15 7.02 1.21
C GLN A 112 25.21 6.04 0.52
N GLN A 113 25.57 4.76 0.53
CA GLN A 113 24.78 3.74 -0.13
C GLN A 113 23.38 3.75 0.52
N PRO A 114 22.30 3.92 -0.25
CA PRO A 114 21.00 4.18 0.35
C PRO A 114 20.50 2.93 1.06
N PHE A 115 20.18 3.05 2.35
CA PHE A 115 19.55 2.00 3.16
C PHE A 115 18.25 2.51 3.77
N GLY A 116 17.29 1.60 3.97
CA GLY A 116 16.11 1.83 4.81
C GLY A 116 14.89 2.48 4.14
N LEU A 117 14.96 2.88 2.87
CA LEU A 117 13.77 3.35 2.15
C LEU A 117 12.94 2.16 1.65
N VAL A 118 11.86 1.89 2.36
CA VAL A 118 10.86 0.88 2.04
C VAL A 118 9.54 1.60 1.75
N MET A 119 8.86 1.22 0.66
CA MET A 119 7.59 1.82 0.24
C MET A 119 6.57 0.74 -0.07
N VAL A 120 5.29 1.07 0.13
CA VAL A 120 4.17 0.25 -0.34
C VAL A 120 3.91 0.62 -1.80
N CYS A 121 3.79 -0.39 -2.67
CA CYS A 121 3.45 -0.21 -4.08
C CYS A 121 2.09 -0.83 -4.38
N ILE A 122 1.25 -0.12 -5.14
CA ILE A 122 0.01 -0.67 -5.70
C ILE A 122 0.14 -0.63 -7.23
N GLY A 123 0.08 -1.79 -7.85
CA GLY A 123 0.20 -1.96 -9.28
C GLY A 123 -1.07 -1.63 -10.07
N PRO A 124 -1.05 -1.81 -11.40
CA PRO A 124 -2.14 -1.42 -12.29
C PRO A 124 -3.46 -2.16 -12.01
N ARG A 125 -3.43 -3.37 -11.43
CA ARG A 125 -4.66 -4.11 -11.11
C ARG A 125 -5.37 -3.57 -9.86
N GLY A 126 -4.71 -2.75 -9.05
CA GLY A 126 -5.30 -2.09 -7.89
C GLY A 126 -5.36 -2.97 -6.64
N LEU A 127 -6.36 -2.73 -5.79
CA LEU A 127 -6.58 -3.46 -4.55
C LEU A 127 -7.76 -4.42 -4.67
N PRO A 128 -7.70 -5.61 -4.04
CA PRO A 128 -6.62 -6.12 -3.19
C PRO A 128 -5.44 -6.80 -3.92
N GLU A 129 -5.53 -7.06 -5.22
CA GLU A 129 -4.69 -8.06 -5.91
C GLU A 129 -3.25 -7.63 -6.21
N ASP A 130 -2.94 -6.34 -6.22
CA ASP A 130 -1.68 -5.80 -6.76
C ASP A 130 -0.93 -4.92 -5.76
N ALA A 131 -1.18 -5.09 -4.48
CA ALA A 131 -0.48 -4.36 -3.44
C ALA A 131 0.67 -5.18 -2.84
N GLY A 132 1.80 -4.52 -2.64
CA GLY A 132 3.01 -5.14 -2.11
C GLY A 132 3.95 -4.11 -1.50
N VAL A 133 5.10 -4.58 -1.03
CA VAL A 133 6.12 -3.72 -0.41
C VAL A 133 7.45 -3.91 -1.12
N VAL A 134 8.13 -2.80 -1.36
CA VAL A 134 9.40 -2.77 -2.09
C VAL A 134 10.43 -1.99 -1.30
N SER A 135 11.64 -2.56 -1.16
CA SER A 135 12.81 -1.82 -0.70
C SER A 135 13.42 -1.04 -1.87
N ILE A 136 13.16 0.26 -1.92
CA ILE A 136 13.74 1.17 -2.93
C ILE A 136 15.26 1.24 -2.75
N SER A 137 15.72 1.23 -1.51
CA SER A 137 17.14 1.14 -1.15
C SER A 137 17.81 -0.10 -1.73
N GLN A 138 17.20 -1.28 -1.58
CA GLN A 138 17.73 -2.52 -2.15
C GLN A 138 17.79 -2.46 -3.67
N LEU A 139 16.69 -2.09 -4.33
CA LEU A 139 16.64 -1.97 -5.79
C LEU A 139 17.67 -0.98 -6.34
N ALA A 140 17.89 0.15 -5.65
CA ALA A 140 18.91 1.12 -6.01
C ALA A 140 20.32 0.52 -5.95
N ARG A 141 20.62 -0.28 -4.92
CA ARG A 141 21.90 -0.98 -4.79
C ARG A 141 22.10 -2.06 -5.86
N GLU A 142 21.08 -2.90 -6.09
CA GLU A 142 21.15 -4.02 -7.04
C GLU A 142 21.29 -3.55 -8.49
N SER A 143 20.66 -2.41 -8.83
CA SER A 143 20.70 -1.85 -10.18
C SER A 143 21.78 -0.78 -10.37
N ASN A 144 22.53 -0.43 -9.31
CA ASN A 144 23.48 0.68 -9.28
C ASN A 144 22.87 2.01 -9.79
N ARG A 145 21.65 2.31 -9.36
CA ARG A 145 20.89 3.53 -9.73
C ARG A 145 20.50 4.33 -8.49
N HIS A 146 20.19 5.61 -8.69
CA HIS A 146 19.71 6.45 -7.60
C HIS A 146 18.25 6.13 -7.24
N GLN A 147 17.89 6.22 -5.95
CA GLN A 147 16.52 5.92 -5.48
C GLN A 147 15.41 6.71 -6.22
N PRO A 148 15.58 8.02 -6.53
CA PRO A 148 14.57 8.74 -7.31
C PRO A 148 14.35 8.15 -8.71
N GLU A 149 15.39 7.62 -9.36
CA GLU A 149 15.26 6.97 -10.67
C GLU A 149 14.45 5.68 -10.56
N ILE A 150 14.66 4.89 -9.49
CA ILE A 150 13.86 3.69 -9.21
C ILE A 150 12.40 4.06 -8.98
N MET A 151 12.14 5.08 -8.17
CA MET A 151 10.77 5.53 -7.88
C MET A 151 10.07 6.06 -9.14
N ASN A 152 10.78 6.81 -9.98
CA ASN A 152 10.23 7.31 -11.24
C ASN A 152 9.93 6.16 -12.20
N LYS A 153 10.85 5.20 -12.35
CA LYS A 153 10.62 4.01 -13.17
C LYS A 153 9.37 3.24 -12.70
N LEU A 154 9.22 3.00 -11.40
CA LEU A 154 8.03 2.33 -10.87
C LEU A 154 6.75 3.12 -11.17
N ARG A 155 6.78 4.44 -11.10
CA ARG A 155 5.63 5.30 -11.47
C ARG A 155 5.33 5.25 -12.97
N ASP A 156 6.36 5.22 -13.80
CA ASP A 156 6.26 5.07 -15.26
C ASP A 156 5.66 3.71 -15.63
N ASP A 157 6.01 2.67 -14.88
CA ASP A 157 5.42 1.32 -14.92
C ASP A 157 4.01 1.26 -14.27
N ALA A 158 3.38 2.42 -14.07
CA ALA A 158 2.04 2.64 -13.53
C ALA A 158 1.79 2.29 -12.05
N TYR A 159 2.83 2.04 -11.27
CA TYR A 159 2.70 1.81 -9.83
C TYR A 159 2.41 3.11 -9.05
N LEU A 160 1.53 3.00 -8.06
CA LEU A 160 1.37 4.01 -7.02
C LEU A 160 2.31 3.69 -5.86
N LEU A 161 3.03 4.69 -5.37
CA LEU A 161 4.00 4.54 -4.29
C LEU A 161 3.52 5.31 -3.06
N PHE A 162 3.45 4.63 -1.92
CA PHE A 162 3.04 5.20 -0.64
C PHE A 162 4.10 4.96 0.43
N SER A 163 4.23 5.90 1.36
CA SER A 163 4.83 5.58 2.66
C SER A 163 3.87 4.67 3.43
N GLU A 164 4.36 3.99 4.46
CA GLU A 164 3.53 3.13 5.31
C GLU A 164 2.39 3.93 5.97
N GLU A 165 2.68 5.14 6.43
CA GLU A 165 1.69 6.02 7.06
C GLU A 165 0.61 6.47 6.06
N ALA A 166 1.03 6.85 4.84
CA ALA A 166 0.09 7.24 3.79
C ALA A 166 -0.79 6.07 3.34
N PHE A 167 -0.23 4.86 3.30
CA PHE A 167 -0.97 3.64 2.98
C PHE A 167 -1.97 3.27 4.09
N CYS A 168 -1.59 3.42 5.36
CA CYS A 168 -2.49 3.22 6.50
C CYS A 168 -3.73 4.13 6.41
N LEU A 169 -3.51 5.42 6.20
CA LEU A 169 -4.60 6.39 6.02
C LEU A 169 -5.49 6.09 4.81
N LEU A 170 -4.90 5.60 3.71
CA LEU A 170 -5.66 5.15 2.55
C LEU A 170 -6.57 3.97 2.90
N ILE A 171 -6.02 2.93 3.54
CA ILE A 171 -6.79 1.74 3.92
C ILE A 171 -7.94 2.09 4.88
N ASP A 172 -7.68 2.89 5.92
CA ASP A 172 -8.71 3.30 6.87
C ASP A 172 -9.89 3.98 6.18
N ARG A 173 -9.58 4.87 5.23
CA ARG A 173 -10.60 5.54 4.42
C ARG A 173 -11.37 4.56 3.53
N LEU A 174 -10.67 3.65 2.84
CA LEU A 174 -11.30 2.66 1.97
C LEU A 174 -12.23 1.71 2.76
N ILE A 175 -11.81 1.28 3.95
CA ILE A 175 -12.64 0.46 4.85
C ILE A 175 -13.92 1.20 5.22
N SER A 176 -13.83 2.49 5.58
CA SER A 176 -15.01 3.31 5.88
C SER A 176 -15.93 3.40 4.66
N ASP A 177 -15.38 3.71 3.48
CA ASP A 177 -16.14 3.85 2.26
C ASP A 177 -16.84 2.54 1.83
N VAL A 178 -16.19 1.39 2.03
CA VAL A 178 -16.79 0.06 1.77
C VAL A 178 -17.93 -0.24 2.75
N ARG A 179 -17.71 -0.02 4.06
CA ARG A 179 -18.75 -0.25 5.09
C ARG A 179 -19.98 0.62 4.86
N GLU A 180 -19.77 1.89 4.48
CA GLU A 180 -20.84 2.83 4.16
C GLU A 180 -21.51 2.52 2.79
N GLY A 181 -20.94 1.61 2.00
CA GLY A 181 -21.44 1.25 0.66
C GLY A 181 -21.16 2.29 -0.42
N ARG A 182 -20.23 3.23 -0.17
CA ARG A 182 -19.75 4.21 -1.16
C ARG A 182 -18.73 3.62 -2.13
N LEU A 183 -18.09 2.51 -1.75
CA LEU A 183 -17.08 1.83 -2.52
C LEU A 183 -17.32 0.31 -2.50
N ARG A 184 -16.86 -0.36 -3.55
CA ARG A 184 -16.84 -1.82 -3.68
C ARG A 184 -15.47 -2.28 -4.14
N LEU A 185 -15.07 -3.47 -3.72
CA LEU A 185 -13.90 -4.14 -4.26
C LEU A 185 -14.21 -4.86 -5.59
N PRO A 186 -13.22 -5.04 -6.48
CA PRO A 186 -11.86 -4.49 -6.41
C PRO A 186 -11.81 -2.98 -6.71
N VAL A 187 -10.84 -2.28 -6.12
CA VAL A 187 -10.64 -0.84 -6.33
C VAL A 187 -9.54 -0.63 -7.35
N SER A 188 -9.90 -0.06 -8.49
CA SER A 188 -8.95 0.21 -9.57
C SER A 188 -7.92 1.26 -9.18
N ARG A 189 -6.74 1.18 -9.80
CA ARG A 189 -5.63 2.13 -9.61
C ARG A 189 -6.07 3.58 -9.87
N ASP A 190 -6.86 3.84 -10.90
CA ASP A 190 -7.32 5.21 -11.21
C ASP A 190 -8.28 5.76 -10.14
N LYS A 191 -9.13 4.90 -9.56
CA LYS A 191 -9.98 5.28 -8.44
C LYS A 191 -9.15 5.61 -7.20
N LEU A 192 -8.09 4.85 -6.93
CA LEU A 192 -7.15 5.15 -5.85
C LEU A 192 -6.46 6.50 -6.05
N VAL A 193 -6.05 6.84 -7.28
CA VAL A 193 -5.49 8.16 -7.61
C VAL A 193 -6.48 9.29 -7.35
N GLU A 194 -7.75 9.09 -7.70
CA GLU A 194 -8.83 10.05 -7.44
C GLU A 194 -9.03 10.28 -5.93
N ILE A 195 -9.13 9.19 -5.16
CA ILE A 195 -9.35 9.21 -3.71
C ILE A 195 -8.20 9.89 -2.98
N THR A 196 -6.96 9.56 -3.37
CA THR A 196 -5.73 10.11 -2.77
C THR A 196 -5.43 11.55 -3.22
N GLY A 197 -6.10 12.04 -4.26
CA GLY A 197 -5.88 13.39 -4.79
C GLY A 197 -4.53 13.57 -5.49
N LEU A 198 -3.84 12.48 -5.84
CA LEU A 198 -2.52 12.50 -6.51
C LEU A 198 -2.57 13.22 -7.88
N ASN A 199 -3.74 13.31 -8.52
CA ASN A 199 -3.93 14.06 -9.77
C ASN A 199 -4.06 15.59 -9.61
N LYS A 200 -4.25 16.12 -8.40
CA LYS A 200 -4.46 17.57 -8.20
C LYS A 200 -3.19 18.42 -8.41
N GLN A 201 -2.01 17.82 -8.38
CA GLN A 201 -0.75 18.55 -8.57
C GLN A 201 -0.42 18.85 -10.05
N LYS A 202 -0.94 18.08 -11.02
CA LYS A 202 -0.60 18.26 -12.46
C LYS A 202 -1.42 19.34 -13.17
N LEU A 203 -2.52 19.81 -12.58
CA LEU A 203 -3.44 20.78 -13.19
C LEU A 203 -3.17 22.25 -12.81
N ARG A 204 -2.25 22.54 -11.89
CA ARG A 204 -1.95 23.93 -11.47
C ARG A 204 -0.84 24.62 -12.27
N ALA A 205 -0.16 23.92 -13.19
CA ALA A 205 0.98 24.47 -13.93
C ALA A 205 0.64 25.04 -15.32
N LYS A 206 -0.64 25.18 -15.68
CA LYS A 206 -1.06 25.56 -17.04
C LYS A 206 -2.11 26.67 -17.09
N ILE A 207 -2.05 27.69 -16.23
CA ILE A 207 -2.76 28.95 -16.45
C ILE A 207 -1.94 30.11 -15.86
N ILE A 208 -0.90 30.51 -16.58
CA ILE A 208 -0.42 31.90 -16.61
C ILE A 208 0.05 32.14 -18.06
N GLU A 209 -0.91 32.32 -18.97
CA GLU A 209 -0.67 33.17 -20.13
C GLU A 209 -0.99 34.59 -19.65
N VAL A 210 0.02 35.45 -19.63
CA VAL A 210 -0.11 36.89 -19.42
C VAL A 210 -0.05 37.50 -20.83
N GLU A 211 -1.15 38.13 -21.22
CA GLU A 211 -1.15 39.17 -22.27
C GLU A 211 -0.24 40.34 -21.90
#